data_AF-A0A4P8PQC3-F1
#
_entry.id   AF-A0A4P8PQC3-F1
#
_cell.length_a   1.000
_cell.length_b   1.000
_cell.length_c   1.000
_cell.angle_alpha   90.00
_cell.angle_beta   90.00
_cell.angle_gamma   90.00
#
_symmetry.space_group_name_H-M   'P 1'
#
loop_
_entity.id
_entity.type
_entity.pdbx_description
1 polymer ?
#
loop_
_entity_poly.entity_id
_entity_poly.type
_entity_poly.pdbx_seq_one_letter_code
_entity_poly.pdbx_strand_id
1 'polypeptide(L)'
;MAIDNDTHWIYQYPYDPDTEDPTAFDEAHWTEIVRAAAGVADLDVSVVDTSVWRMDATLASAYRRRRVFLAGDAAHAVPPTGGHGMNLGLGDADNLAWKLAAVLSGRAGAELLDTYEAERRPIPRQVIEIALDNAGARGGYRIDDELLLTTRYGSDAVVDGPSDSSIDPGGYTPAGLPGQLLPHVQFANSIGVGSTLDLIGATFTLIHGPTDSAQWHDQVDDAARRGHPVTGRHPLVQDASDDPWDRLRRLCGLANTGALLVRPDGHIAWRADTPASGPSLGDTLATLLAKPS
;
A
#
# COMPACT_ATOMS: atom_id res chain seq x y z
N MET A 1 23.84 -9.48 2.43
CA MET A 1 22.43 -9.96 2.35
C MET A 1 22.44 -11.32 1.68
N ALA A 2 21.77 -12.31 2.25
CA ALA A 2 21.64 -13.61 1.60
C ALA A 2 20.61 -13.55 0.48
N ILE A 3 20.88 -14.22 -0.64
CA ILE A 3 19.91 -14.43 -1.71
C ILE A 3 19.15 -15.74 -1.46
N ASP A 4 19.87 -16.82 -1.16
CA ASP A 4 19.33 -18.17 -0.97
C ASP A 4 19.57 -18.75 0.44
N ASN A 5 20.23 -18.01 1.32
CA ASN A 5 20.68 -18.46 2.65
C ASN A 5 21.63 -19.68 2.63
N ASP A 6 22.28 -19.93 1.50
CA ASP A 6 23.20 -21.06 1.34
C ASP A 6 24.48 -20.61 0.62
N THR A 7 24.41 -20.41 -0.69
CA THR A 7 25.59 -20.21 -1.55
C THR A 7 25.66 -18.84 -2.22
N HIS A 8 24.55 -18.10 -2.30
CA HIS A 8 24.49 -16.80 -2.99
C HIS A 8 24.26 -15.65 -2.03
N TRP A 9 25.12 -14.64 -2.14
CA TRP A 9 25.16 -13.50 -1.23
C TRP A 9 25.40 -12.21 -2.02
N ILE A 10 24.78 -11.13 -1.56
CA ILE A 10 25.07 -9.75 -2.00
C ILE A 10 25.86 -9.07 -0.90
N TYR A 11 27.02 -8.54 -1.26
CA TYR A 11 27.80 -7.64 -0.41
C TYR A 11 27.74 -6.22 -0.96
N GLN A 12 27.45 -5.25 -0.10
CA GLN A 12 27.42 -3.83 -0.45
C GLN A 12 28.70 -3.18 0.09
N TYR A 13 29.53 -2.70 -0.81
CA TYR A 13 30.80 -2.04 -0.50
C TYR A 13 30.66 -0.53 -0.68
N PRO A 14 30.67 0.27 0.41
CA PRO A 14 30.74 1.73 0.29
C PRO A 14 32.16 2.14 -0.10
N TYR A 15 32.28 3.06 -1.06
CA TYR A 15 33.57 3.58 -1.54
C TYR A 15 33.50 5.10 -1.76
N ASP A 16 34.65 5.76 -1.75
CA ASP A 16 34.77 7.17 -2.11
C ASP A 16 35.14 7.31 -3.60
N PRO A 17 34.26 7.87 -4.46
CA PRO A 17 34.50 7.98 -5.89
C PRO A 17 35.62 8.96 -6.26
N ASP A 18 36.07 9.80 -5.34
CA ASP A 18 37.22 10.69 -5.57
C ASP A 18 38.56 9.96 -5.39
N THR A 19 38.57 8.80 -4.70
CA THR A 19 39.78 8.04 -4.39
C THR A 19 39.80 6.63 -4.93
N GLU A 20 38.65 6.06 -5.27
CA GLU A 20 38.50 4.65 -5.68
C GLU A 20 37.65 4.52 -6.95
N ASP A 21 38.02 3.55 -7.80
CA ASP A 21 37.24 3.13 -8.97
C ASP A 21 36.97 1.62 -8.90
N PRO A 22 35.83 1.20 -8.33
CA PRO A 22 35.45 -0.20 -8.23
C PRO A 22 35.32 -0.92 -9.57
N THR A 23 35.13 -0.19 -10.68
CA THR A 23 35.02 -0.80 -12.01
C THR A 23 36.37 -1.32 -12.54
N ALA A 24 37.47 -0.90 -11.91
CA ALA A 24 38.83 -1.36 -12.21
C ALA A 24 39.28 -2.55 -11.34
N PHE A 25 38.51 -2.96 -10.34
CA PHE A 25 38.87 -4.06 -9.44
C PHE A 25 38.71 -5.42 -10.14
N ASP A 26 39.68 -6.30 -9.94
CA ASP A 26 39.62 -7.68 -10.42
C ASP A 26 38.95 -8.61 -9.40
N GLU A 27 38.70 -9.86 -9.80
CA GLU A 27 38.06 -10.87 -8.94
C GLU A 27 38.86 -11.17 -7.66
N ALA A 28 40.19 -11.07 -7.72
CA ALA A 28 41.05 -11.29 -6.55
C ALA A 28 40.84 -10.20 -5.50
N HIS A 29 40.78 -8.94 -5.93
CA HIS A 29 40.50 -7.80 -5.04
C HIS A 29 39.12 -7.90 -4.40
N TRP A 30 38.09 -8.23 -5.19
CA TRP A 30 36.74 -8.45 -4.66
C TRP A 30 36.67 -9.60 -3.65
N THR A 31 37.37 -10.69 -3.93
CA THR A 31 37.49 -11.84 -3.01
C THR A 31 38.12 -11.42 -1.68
N GLU A 32 39.17 -10.59 -1.69
CA GLU A 32 39.79 -10.07 -0.46
C GLU A 32 38.83 -9.18 0.34
N ILE A 33 38.09 -8.29 -0.32
CA ILE A 33 37.08 -7.45 0.31
C ILE A 33 36.00 -8.32 0.99
N VAL A 34 35.47 -9.32 0.29
CA VAL A 34 34.43 -10.22 0.83
C VAL A 34 34.97 -11.05 2.00
N ARG A 35 36.18 -11.60 1.90
CA ARG A 35 36.84 -12.33 3.00
C ARG A 35 37.04 -11.45 4.23
N ALA A 36 37.51 -10.22 4.04
CA ALA A 36 37.69 -9.25 5.11
C ALA A 36 36.35 -8.90 5.78
N ALA A 37 35.31 -8.67 4.98
CA ALA A 37 33.97 -8.37 5.49
C ALA A 37 33.34 -9.56 6.25
N ALA A 38 33.55 -10.79 5.78
CA ALA A 38 33.07 -12.01 6.42
C ALA A 38 33.88 -12.39 7.67
N GLY A 39 35.13 -11.92 7.78
CA GLY A 39 36.06 -12.35 8.83
C GLY A 39 36.58 -13.78 8.67
N VAL A 40 36.54 -14.32 7.44
CA VAL A 40 36.94 -15.70 7.12
C VAL A 40 38.00 -15.65 6.01
N ALA A 41 39.26 -15.83 6.38
CA ALA A 41 40.40 -15.60 5.49
C ALA A 41 40.49 -16.57 4.31
N ASP A 42 40.02 -17.80 4.49
CA ASP A 42 40.04 -18.89 3.50
C ASP A 42 38.68 -19.14 2.86
N LEU A 43 37.73 -18.20 2.99
CA LEU A 43 36.43 -18.31 2.35
C LEU A 43 36.60 -18.50 0.83
N ASP A 44 35.98 -19.55 0.30
CA ASP A 44 35.90 -19.78 -1.14
C ASP A 44 34.86 -18.80 -1.73
N VAL A 45 35.32 -17.88 -2.56
CA VAL A 45 34.51 -16.79 -3.11
C VAL A 45 34.59 -16.86 -4.63
N SER A 46 33.43 -16.89 -5.27
CA SER A 46 33.30 -16.69 -6.72
C SER A 46 32.46 -15.45 -6.96
N VAL A 47 33.00 -14.48 -7.70
CA VAL A 47 32.30 -13.23 -8.00
C VAL A 47 31.40 -13.44 -9.20
N VAL A 48 30.08 -13.42 -8.97
CA VAL A 48 29.09 -13.63 -10.04
C VAL A 48 28.91 -12.38 -10.90
N ASP A 49 28.75 -11.23 -10.26
CA ASP A 49 28.56 -9.94 -10.92
C ASP A 49 28.95 -8.78 -10.00
N THR A 50 29.25 -7.62 -10.58
CA THR A 50 29.52 -6.38 -9.85
C THR A 50 28.83 -5.21 -10.52
N SER A 51 28.21 -4.34 -9.73
CA SER A 51 27.52 -3.15 -10.23
C SER A 51 27.77 -1.97 -9.31
N VAL A 52 28.04 -0.81 -9.90
CA VAL A 52 28.11 0.46 -9.17
C VAL A 52 26.72 1.08 -9.15
N TRP A 53 26.30 1.50 -7.96
CA TRP A 53 25.04 2.22 -7.76
C TRP A 53 25.26 3.41 -6.83
N ARG A 54 24.57 4.52 -7.13
CA ARG A 54 24.59 5.72 -6.29
C ARG A 54 23.32 5.79 -5.46
N MET A 55 23.48 5.99 -4.17
CA MET A 55 22.37 6.25 -3.27
C MET A 55 21.80 7.65 -3.50
N ASP A 56 20.58 7.70 -4.04
CA ASP A 56 19.83 8.93 -4.28
C ASP A 56 18.63 9.03 -3.32
N ALA A 57 18.33 10.26 -2.89
CA ALA A 57 17.15 10.64 -2.14
C ALA A 57 16.45 11.77 -2.88
N THR A 58 15.54 11.43 -3.78
CA THR A 58 14.88 12.40 -4.67
C THR A 58 13.38 12.17 -4.72
N LEU A 59 12.64 13.27 -4.89
CA LEU A 59 11.19 13.26 -4.99
C LEU A 59 10.76 14.24 -6.08
N ALA A 60 9.95 13.77 -7.03
CA ALA A 60 9.37 14.62 -8.05
C ALA A 60 8.49 15.71 -7.39
N SER A 61 8.62 16.94 -7.89
CA SER A 61 7.81 18.07 -7.40
C SER A 61 6.32 17.90 -7.70
N ALA A 62 5.98 17.05 -8.67
CA ALA A 62 4.63 16.66 -9.01
C ALA A 62 4.62 15.27 -9.67
N TYR A 63 3.56 14.51 -9.42
CA TYR A 63 3.33 13.18 -9.96
C TYR A 63 2.44 13.23 -11.20
N ARG A 64 1.67 14.30 -11.38
CA ARG A 64 0.81 14.49 -12.54
C ARG A 64 1.07 15.82 -13.26
N ARG A 65 1.14 15.73 -14.58
CA ARG A 65 1.00 16.88 -15.49
C ARG A 65 0.08 16.50 -16.65
N ARG A 66 -1.14 17.02 -16.65
CA ARG A 66 -2.19 16.71 -17.63
C ARG A 66 -2.47 15.20 -17.68
N ARG A 67 -2.01 14.52 -18.75
CA ARG A 67 -2.21 13.08 -19.02
C ARG A 67 -0.92 12.27 -18.83
N VAL A 68 0.11 12.88 -18.24
CA VAL A 68 1.39 12.23 -17.93
C VAL A 68 1.47 12.04 -16.43
N PHE A 69 1.84 10.82 -16.02
CA PHE A 69 1.97 10.39 -14.64
C PHE A 69 3.36 9.82 -14.40
N LEU A 70 3.95 10.10 -13.24
CA LEU A 70 5.19 9.48 -12.76
C LEU A 70 4.86 8.46 -11.67
N ALA A 71 5.54 7.33 -11.67
CA ALA A 71 5.41 6.25 -10.66
C ALA A 71 6.75 5.54 -10.46
N GLY A 72 6.98 4.96 -9.28
CA GLY A 72 8.23 4.29 -8.93
C GLY A 72 9.45 5.22 -9.01
N ASP A 73 10.59 4.70 -9.45
CA ASP A 73 11.86 5.45 -9.52
C ASP A 73 11.80 6.74 -10.36
N ALA A 74 10.85 6.84 -11.29
CA ALA A 74 10.63 8.08 -12.05
C ALA A 74 9.99 9.20 -11.20
N ALA A 75 9.31 8.83 -10.11
CA ALA A 75 8.63 9.74 -9.19
C ALA A 75 9.40 9.95 -7.88
N HIS A 76 10.14 8.95 -7.42
CA HIS A 76 10.94 9.01 -6.19
C HIS A 76 12.08 7.99 -6.24
N ALA A 77 13.29 8.41 -5.86
CA ALA A 77 14.37 7.50 -5.54
C ALA A 77 14.61 7.58 -4.04
N VAL A 78 14.47 6.44 -3.35
CA VAL A 78 14.62 6.36 -1.90
C VAL A 78 15.90 5.60 -1.53
N PRO A 79 16.62 6.03 -0.48
CA PRO A 79 17.74 5.25 0.04
C PRO A 79 17.31 3.80 0.40
N PRO A 80 18.21 2.81 0.31
CA PRO A 80 17.87 1.41 0.51
C PRO A 80 17.76 1.07 2.00
N THR A 81 18.14 2.00 2.89
CA THR A 81 18.16 1.95 4.35
C THR A 81 16.74 1.93 4.94
N GLY A 82 16.01 0.87 4.62
CA GLY A 82 14.61 0.62 4.99
C GLY A 82 13.90 -0.37 4.07
N GLY A 83 14.45 -0.71 2.90
CA GLY A 83 13.88 -1.76 2.03
C GLY A 83 12.53 -1.41 1.38
N HIS A 84 12.16 -0.13 1.31
CA HIS A 84 10.81 0.29 0.89
C HIS A 84 10.67 0.71 -0.58
N GLY A 85 11.77 0.90 -1.34
CA GLY A 85 11.72 1.46 -2.69
C GLY A 85 10.79 0.72 -3.66
N MET A 86 11.00 -0.59 -3.84
CA MET A 86 10.14 -1.42 -4.70
C MET A 86 8.67 -1.42 -4.22
N ASN A 87 8.45 -1.49 -2.90
CA ASN A 87 7.12 -1.49 -2.31
C ASN A 87 6.37 -0.19 -2.57
N LEU A 88 7.06 0.96 -2.52
CA LEU A 88 6.48 2.26 -2.87
C LEU A 88 6.10 2.32 -4.35
N GLY A 89 6.96 1.83 -5.25
CA GLY A 89 6.67 1.79 -6.69
C GLY A 89 5.47 0.89 -7.03
N LEU A 90 5.33 -0.27 -6.36
CA LEU A 90 4.15 -1.11 -6.48
C LEU A 90 2.89 -0.40 -5.98
N GLY A 91 2.97 0.27 -4.83
CA GLY A 91 1.86 1.06 -4.29
C GLY A 91 1.43 2.22 -5.20
N ASP A 92 2.35 2.82 -5.95
CA ASP A 92 2.01 3.83 -6.96
C ASP A 92 1.21 3.24 -8.11
N ALA A 93 1.67 2.09 -8.63
CA ALA A 93 1.00 1.40 -9.73
C ALA A 93 -0.40 0.93 -9.32
N ASP A 94 -0.54 0.33 -8.14
CA ASP A 94 -1.82 -0.17 -7.63
C ASP A 94 -2.84 0.98 -7.42
N ASN A 95 -2.41 2.08 -6.80
CA ASN A 95 -3.25 3.26 -6.58
C ASN A 95 -3.69 3.93 -7.89
N LEU A 96 -2.78 4.03 -8.88
CA LEU A 96 -3.04 4.72 -10.13
C LEU A 96 -3.88 3.88 -11.10
N ALA A 97 -3.65 2.56 -11.16
CA ALA A 97 -4.25 1.68 -12.17
C ALA A 97 -5.77 1.69 -12.14
N TRP A 98 -6.39 1.53 -10.97
CA TRP A 98 -7.85 1.49 -10.85
C TRP A 98 -8.49 2.85 -11.16
N LYS A 99 -7.83 3.96 -10.78
CA LYS A 99 -8.30 5.33 -11.07
C LYS A 99 -8.28 5.60 -12.57
N LEU A 100 -7.20 5.21 -13.25
CA LEU A 100 -7.12 5.29 -14.72
C LEU A 100 -8.21 4.44 -15.37
N ALA A 101 -8.41 3.20 -14.92
CA ALA A 101 -9.46 2.34 -15.45
C ALA A 101 -10.87 2.94 -15.26
N ALA A 102 -11.15 3.54 -14.10
CA ALA A 102 -12.41 4.19 -13.81
C ALA A 102 -12.65 5.40 -14.73
N VAL A 103 -11.66 6.26 -14.92
CA VAL A 103 -11.77 7.44 -15.82
C VAL A 103 -11.88 7.04 -17.29
N LEU A 104 -11.03 6.11 -17.76
CA LEU A 104 -11.03 5.66 -19.15
C LEU A 104 -12.32 4.94 -19.54
N SER A 105 -12.96 4.25 -18.59
CA SER A 105 -14.27 3.63 -18.81
C SER A 105 -15.46 4.57 -18.62
N GLY A 106 -15.20 5.86 -18.34
CA GLY A 106 -16.23 6.87 -18.12
C GLY A 106 -17.01 6.67 -16.81
N ARG A 107 -16.48 5.90 -15.86
CA ARG A 107 -17.09 5.63 -14.54
C ARG A 107 -16.68 6.65 -13.46
N ALA A 108 -15.65 7.45 -13.72
CA ALA A 108 -15.19 8.52 -12.84
C ALA A 108 -14.86 9.80 -13.63
N GLY A 109 -14.90 10.96 -12.95
CA GLY A 109 -14.40 12.23 -13.43
C GLY A 109 -12.87 12.29 -13.45
N ALA A 110 -12.30 13.23 -14.23
CA ALA A 110 -10.85 13.35 -14.39
C ALA A 110 -10.15 13.85 -13.11
N GLU A 111 -10.92 14.44 -12.20
CA GLU A 111 -10.53 14.94 -10.88
C GLU A 111 -10.15 13.78 -9.95
N LEU A 112 -10.71 12.57 -10.14
CA LEU A 112 -10.28 11.38 -9.40
C LEU A 112 -8.76 11.14 -9.56
N LEU A 113 -8.19 11.48 -10.72
CA LEU A 113 -6.77 11.29 -10.98
C LEU A 113 -5.88 12.29 -10.23
N ASP A 114 -6.42 13.39 -9.69
CA ASP A 114 -5.65 14.33 -8.85
C ASP A 114 -5.39 13.73 -7.47
N THR A 115 -6.27 12.82 -7.02
CA THR A 115 -6.07 12.09 -5.76
C THR A 115 -4.84 11.19 -5.77
N TYR A 116 -4.31 10.81 -6.95
CA TYR A 116 -3.07 10.02 -7.04
C TYR A 116 -1.88 10.77 -6.41
N GLU A 117 -1.71 12.06 -6.75
CA GLU A 117 -0.62 12.86 -6.21
C GLU A 117 -0.83 13.16 -4.72
N ALA A 118 -2.07 13.50 -4.33
CA ALA A 118 -2.44 13.77 -2.94
C ALA A 118 -2.22 12.55 -2.02
N GLU A 119 -2.45 11.35 -2.55
CA GLU A 119 -2.30 10.10 -1.80
C GLU A 119 -0.87 9.58 -1.77
N ARG A 120 -0.21 9.55 -2.93
CA ARG A 120 1.06 8.83 -3.08
C ARG A 120 2.26 9.69 -2.75
N ARG A 121 2.33 10.93 -3.22
CA ARG A 121 3.54 11.76 -3.06
C ARG A 121 3.97 12.01 -1.60
N PRO A 122 3.05 12.19 -0.63
CA PRO A 122 3.45 12.34 0.78
C PRO A 122 4.15 11.12 1.37
N ILE A 123 3.92 9.92 0.84
CA ILE A 123 4.40 8.66 1.42
C ILE A 123 5.91 8.47 1.19
N PRO A 124 6.46 8.50 -0.05
CA PRO A 124 7.90 8.45 -0.26
C PRO A 124 8.65 9.60 0.41
N ARG A 125 8.04 10.78 0.56
CA ARG A 125 8.66 11.90 1.31
C ARG A 125 8.99 11.48 2.75
N GLN A 126 8.01 10.91 3.46
CA GLN A 126 8.20 10.45 4.84
C GLN A 126 9.16 9.25 4.90
N VAL A 127 9.10 8.34 3.92
CA VAL A 127 10.06 7.23 3.84
C VAL A 127 11.49 7.71 3.61
N ILE A 128 11.71 8.74 2.77
CA ILE A 128 13.03 9.35 2.56
C ILE A 128 13.56 9.94 3.86
N GLU A 129 12.73 10.68 4.60
CA GLU A 129 13.09 11.24 5.91
C GLU A 129 13.55 10.13 6.87
N ILE A 130 12.77 9.06 7.00
CA ILE A 130 13.10 7.89 7.83
C ILE A 130 14.39 7.19 7.34
N ALA A 131 14.53 7.00 6.03
CA ALA A 131 15.66 6.28 5.45
C ALA A 131 16.99 7.05 5.59
N LEU A 132 16.94 8.39 5.53
CA LEU A 132 18.10 9.26 5.78
C LEU A 132 18.49 9.23 7.26
N ASP A 133 17.53 9.25 8.17
CA ASP A 133 17.79 9.11 9.61
C ASP A 133 18.43 7.74 9.92
N ASN A 134 17.93 6.67 9.31
CA ASN A 134 18.52 5.33 9.39
C ASN A 134 19.96 5.29 8.87
N ALA A 135 20.26 5.97 7.77
CA ALA A 135 21.61 6.02 7.19
C ALA A 135 22.61 6.75 8.10
N GLY A 136 22.14 7.74 8.89
CA GLY A 136 22.95 8.45 9.87
C GLY A 136 23.22 7.67 11.16
N ALA A 137 22.42 6.65 11.47
CA ALA A 137 22.53 5.88 12.70
C ALA A 137 23.69 4.84 12.62
N ARG A 138 24.74 5.04 13.43
CA ARG A 138 25.95 4.18 13.47
C ARG A 138 25.73 2.76 14.04
N GLY A 139 24.49 2.37 14.35
CA GLY A 139 24.13 1.11 15.02
C GLY A 139 23.51 0.05 14.12
N GLY A 140 23.41 0.29 12.81
CA GLY A 140 22.63 -0.52 11.87
C GLY A 140 21.30 0.15 11.53
N TYR A 141 20.70 -0.22 10.39
CA TYR A 141 19.40 0.30 9.95
C TYR A 141 18.27 -0.67 10.34
N ARG A 142 17.14 -0.14 10.82
CA ARG A 142 15.93 -0.93 11.10
C ARG A 142 15.08 -0.99 9.83
N ILE A 143 14.84 -2.19 9.31
CA ILE A 143 13.75 -2.41 8.36
C ILE A 143 12.47 -2.50 9.18
N ASP A 144 11.52 -1.61 8.91
CA ASP A 144 10.20 -1.63 9.53
C ASP A 144 9.21 -2.22 8.53
N ASP A 145 9.07 -3.55 8.56
CA ASP A 145 8.25 -4.31 7.62
C ASP A 145 6.78 -3.86 7.60
N GLU A 146 6.30 -3.23 8.68
CA GLU A 146 4.92 -2.78 8.83
C GLU A 146 4.72 -1.31 8.41
N LEU A 147 5.78 -0.54 8.17
CA LEU A 147 5.69 0.91 7.97
C LEU A 147 4.68 1.28 6.89
N LEU A 148 4.69 0.60 5.74
CA LEU A 148 3.77 0.90 4.65
C LEU A 148 2.33 0.42 4.92
N LEU A 149 2.12 -0.51 5.85
CA LEU A 149 0.77 -0.92 6.29
C LEU A 149 0.07 0.18 7.10
N THR A 150 0.83 1.12 7.66
CA THR A 150 0.30 2.28 8.40
C THR A 150 -0.24 3.39 7.51
N THR A 151 -0.09 3.25 6.19
CA THR A 151 -0.53 4.25 5.21
C THR A 151 -1.98 4.63 5.45
N ARG A 152 -2.21 5.93 5.61
CA ARG A 152 -3.53 6.53 5.67
C ARG A 152 -3.65 7.62 4.63
N TYR A 153 -4.53 7.41 3.65
CA TYR A 153 -4.76 8.36 2.57
C TYR A 153 -5.70 9.50 2.98
N GLY A 154 -5.28 10.72 2.65
CA GLY A 154 -6.09 11.94 2.70
C GLY A 154 -6.27 12.51 1.29
N SER A 155 -7.50 12.48 0.79
CA SER A 155 -7.88 13.01 -0.53
C SER A 155 -9.40 13.05 -0.69
N ASP A 156 -9.89 13.62 -1.80
CA ASP A 156 -11.31 13.59 -2.18
C ASP A 156 -11.83 12.17 -2.51
N ALA A 157 -10.95 11.16 -2.65
CA ALA A 157 -11.31 9.75 -2.79
C ALA A 157 -11.39 9.02 -1.43
N VAL A 158 -11.52 9.78 -0.32
CA VAL A 158 -11.75 9.28 1.04
C VAL A 158 -12.72 10.22 1.76
N VAL A 159 -13.90 9.73 2.14
CA VAL A 159 -14.88 10.50 2.93
C VAL A 159 -14.50 10.46 4.40
N ASP A 160 -14.52 11.62 5.05
CA ASP A 160 -14.09 11.81 6.45
C ASP A 160 -12.66 11.29 6.72
N GLY A 161 -11.81 11.36 5.70
CA GLY A 161 -10.38 11.04 5.77
C GLY A 161 -9.56 12.14 6.46
N PRO A 162 -8.26 11.89 6.71
CA PRO A 162 -7.34 12.95 7.11
C PRO A 162 -7.16 13.98 5.99
N SER A 163 -6.66 15.17 6.33
CA SER A 163 -6.36 16.22 5.34
C SER A 163 -5.23 15.81 4.39
N ASP A 164 -4.23 15.13 4.94
CA ASP A 164 -3.00 14.76 4.24
C ASP A 164 -2.72 13.28 4.43
N SER A 165 -2.07 12.69 3.43
CA SER A 165 -1.65 11.30 3.50
C SER A 165 -0.40 11.13 4.36
N SER A 166 -0.39 10.09 5.19
CA SER A 166 0.67 9.85 6.17
C SER A 166 1.01 8.37 6.33
N ILE A 167 2.20 8.13 6.89
CA ILE A 167 2.61 6.87 7.50
C ILE A 167 2.94 7.11 8.97
N ASP A 168 2.78 6.10 9.80
CA ASP A 168 3.07 6.13 11.23
C ASP A 168 4.26 5.21 11.55
N PRO A 169 5.45 5.75 11.86
CA PRO A 169 6.59 4.93 12.27
C PRO A 169 6.44 4.31 13.67
N GLY A 170 5.35 4.63 14.38
CA GLY A 170 4.98 4.03 15.67
C GLY A 170 4.44 2.59 15.58
N GLY A 171 4.17 2.10 14.37
CA GLY A 171 3.76 0.71 14.10
C GLY A 171 2.33 0.58 13.60
N TYR A 172 2.00 -0.59 13.06
CA TYR A 172 0.68 -0.83 12.48
C TYR A 172 -0.35 -1.18 13.54
N THR A 173 -1.39 -0.36 13.65
CA THR A 173 -2.60 -0.66 14.41
C THR A 173 -3.78 -0.81 13.46
N PRO A 174 -4.30 -2.04 13.22
CA PRO A 174 -5.44 -2.23 12.36
C PRO A 174 -6.68 -1.52 12.94
N ALA A 175 -7.32 -0.70 12.13
CA ALA A 175 -8.57 -0.04 12.46
C ALA A 175 -9.41 0.18 11.20
N GLY A 176 -10.67 0.56 11.38
CA GLY A 176 -11.60 0.83 10.29
C GLY A 176 -11.71 2.31 9.98
N LEU A 177 -10.61 3.06 10.01
CA LEU A 177 -10.66 4.49 9.73
C LEU A 177 -10.59 4.74 8.21
N PRO A 178 -11.37 5.69 7.67
CA PRO A 178 -11.21 6.12 6.29
C PRO A 178 -9.77 6.53 5.98
N GLY A 179 -9.30 6.07 4.83
CA GLY A 179 -7.95 6.23 4.32
C GLY A 179 -7.01 5.09 4.68
N GLN A 180 -7.32 4.23 5.66
CA GLN A 180 -6.46 3.08 6.02
C GLN A 180 -6.75 1.86 5.14
N LEU A 181 -5.80 0.92 5.10
CA LEU A 181 -6.02 -0.41 4.54
C LEU A 181 -7.12 -1.16 5.30
N LEU A 182 -7.92 -1.95 4.57
CA LEU A 182 -8.86 -2.91 5.16
C LEU A 182 -8.09 -3.89 6.06
N PRO A 183 -8.45 -4.03 7.35
CA PRO A 183 -7.80 -5.00 8.21
C PRO A 183 -7.98 -6.44 7.73
N HIS A 184 -6.89 -7.20 7.81
CA HIS A 184 -6.91 -8.65 7.60
C HIS A 184 -7.62 -9.35 8.76
N VAL A 185 -8.67 -10.10 8.45
CA VAL A 185 -9.30 -11.08 9.35
C VAL A 185 -9.43 -12.39 8.59
N GLN A 186 -8.95 -13.47 9.20
CA GLN A 186 -9.05 -14.82 8.64
C GLN A 186 -10.47 -15.36 8.80
N PHE A 187 -10.93 -16.13 7.81
CA PHE A 187 -12.19 -16.87 7.90
C PHE A 187 -12.16 -18.17 7.09
N ALA A 188 -12.94 -19.15 7.51
CA ALA A 188 -13.12 -20.37 6.73
C ALA A 188 -14.01 -20.11 5.50
N ASN A 189 -13.56 -20.53 4.33
CA ASN A 189 -14.31 -20.47 3.08
C ASN A 189 -14.37 -21.85 2.41
N SER A 190 -15.00 -21.96 1.23
CA SER A 190 -15.18 -23.24 0.54
C SER A 190 -13.89 -23.93 0.07
N ILE A 191 -12.74 -23.24 0.10
CA ILE A 191 -11.44 -23.75 -0.36
C ILE A 191 -10.39 -23.80 0.76
N GLY A 192 -10.75 -23.50 2.01
CA GLY A 192 -9.85 -23.52 3.16
C GLY A 192 -9.98 -22.24 4.01
N VAL A 193 -8.86 -21.56 4.24
CA VAL A 193 -8.80 -20.31 4.99
C VAL A 193 -8.68 -19.15 4.01
N GLY A 194 -9.58 -18.18 4.10
CA GLY A 194 -9.56 -16.92 3.36
C GLY A 194 -9.32 -15.72 4.27
N SER A 195 -9.26 -14.55 3.64
CA SER A 195 -9.06 -13.25 4.26
C SER A 195 -10.16 -12.27 3.85
N THR A 196 -10.46 -11.30 4.72
CA THR A 196 -11.21 -10.09 4.35
C THR A 196 -10.65 -9.39 3.11
N LEU A 197 -9.34 -9.48 2.88
CA LEU A 197 -8.69 -8.94 1.68
C LEU A 197 -9.15 -9.64 0.40
N ASP A 198 -9.53 -10.92 0.45
CA ASP A 198 -10.03 -11.69 -0.70
C ASP A 198 -11.44 -11.25 -1.14
N LEU A 199 -12.12 -10.44 -0.31
CA LEU A 199 -13.42 -9.85 -0.66
C LEU A 199 -13.29 -8.64 -1.60
N ILE A 200 -12.09 -8.06 -1.66
CA ILE A 200 -11.82 -6.89 -2.52
C ILE A 200 -11.86 -7.34 -3.98
N GLY A 201 -12.67 -6.66 -4.77
CA GLY A 201 -12.82 -6.93 -6.20
C GLY A 201 -12.17 -5.87 -7.07
N ALA A 202 -12.41 -5.93 -8.38
CA ALA A 202 -11.96 -4.92 -9.34
C ALA A 202 -12.74 -3.58 -9.24
N THR A 203 -13.78 -3.54 -8.41
CA THR A 203 -14.65 -2.37 -8.18
C THR A 203 -14.68 -2.05 -6.69
N PHE A 204 -15.41 -1.00 -6.29
CA PHE A 204 -15.63 -0.78 -4.86
C PHE A 204 -16.36 -2.00 -4.26
N THR A 205 -15.99 -2.36 -3.05
CA THR A 205 -16.62 -3.44 -2.28
C THR A 205 -17.26 -2.84 -1.02
N LEU A 206 -18.57 -2.98 -0.87
CA LEU A 206 -19.25 -2.69 0.39
C LEU A 206 -19.24 -3.96 1.25
N ILE A 207 -18.51 -3.95 2.36
CA ILE A 207 -18.46 -5.05 3.33
C ILE A 207 -19.38 -4.72 4.50
N HIS A 208 -20.36 -5.57 4.76
CA HIS A 208 -21.32 -5.40 5.86
C HIS A 208 -21.67 -6.74 6.52
N GLY A 209 -22.36 -6.66 7.66
CA GLY A 209 -22.83 -7.81 8.44
C GLY A 209 -24.21 -8.34 8.04
N PRO A 210 -24.73 -9.34 8.79
CA PRO A 210 -26.06 -9.89 8.55
C PRO A 210 -27.18 -8.95 9.05
N THR A 211 -26.90 -8.09 10.03
CA THR A 211 -27.85 -7.10 10.53
C THR A 211 -28.06 -6.01 9.48
N ASP A 212 -29.32 -5.67 9.20
CA ASP A 212 -29.72 -4.72 8.16
C ASP A 212 -29.15 -5.00 6.75
N SER A 213 -28.82 -6.27 6.50
CA SER A 213 -28.26 -6.73 5.23
C SER A 213 -29.16 -6.41 4.03
N ALA A 214 -30.49 -6.48 4.19
CA ALA A 214 -31.43 -6.12 3.13
C ALA A 214 -31.31 -4.65 2.72
N GLN A 215 -31.21 -3.74 3.68
CA GLN A 215 -31.09 -2.31 3.43
C GLN A 215 -29.74 -1.95 2.80
N TRP A 216 -28.66 -2.64 3.17
CA TRP A 216 -27.36 -2.50 2.50
C TRP A 216 -27.40 -3.01 1.06
N HIS A 217 -28.04 -4.16 0.80
CA HIS A 217 -28.25 -4.64 -0.56
C HIS A 217 -29.08 -3.65 -1.39
N ASP A 218 -30.15 -3.07 -0.83
CA ASP A 218 -30.96 -2.06 -1.51
C ASP A 218 -30.10 -0.84 -1.93
N GLN A 219 -29.17 -0.40 -1.08
CA GLN A 219 -28.24 0.69 -1.42
C GLN A 219 -27.21 0.32 -2.48
N VAL A 220 -26.68 -0.91 -2.44
CA VAL A 220 -25.78 -1.43 -3.47
C VAL A 220 -26.50 -1.50 -4.82
N ASP A 221 -27.72 -2.04 -4.83
CA ASP A 221 -28.55 -2.13 -6.04
C ASP A 221 -28.92 -0.75 -6.59
N ASP A 222 -29.23 0.22 -5.71
CA ASP A 222 -29.47 1.60 -6.11
C ASP A 222 -28.23 2.24 -6.74
N ALA A 223 -27.07 2.13 -6.08
CA ALA A 223 -25.81 2.65 -6.60
C ALA A 223 -25.44 2.00 -7.95
N ALA A 224 -25.67 0.69 -8.10
CA ALA A 224 -25.45 -0.03 -9.35
C ALA A 224 -26.41 0.44 -10.47
N ARG A 225 -27.70 0.69 -10.16
CA ARG A 225 -28.66 1.28 -11.11
C ARG A 225 -28.26 2.68 -11.57
N ARG A 226 -27.61 3.46 -10.70
CA ARG A 226 -27.02 4.77 -11.00
C ARG A 226 -25.68 4.67 -11.78
N GLY A 227 -25.20 3.45 -12.05
CA GLY A 227 -24.00 3.19 -12.83
C GLY A 227 -22.69 3.25 -12.04
N HIS A 228 -22.74 3.26 -10.70
CA HIS A 228 -21.54 3.20 -9.88
C HIS A 228 -20.97 1.77 -9.80
N PRO A 229 -19.64 1.59 -9.91
CA PRO A 229 -19.00 0.27 -9.83
C PRO A 229 -18.85 -0.16 -8.37
N VAL A 230 -19.87 -0.81 -7.81
CA VAL A 230 -19.86 -1.34 -6.44
C VAL A 230 -20.45 -2.74 -6.36
N THR A 231 -19.89 -3.57 -5.48
CA THR A 231 -20.39 -4.91 -5.15
C THR A 231 -20.56 -5.04 -3.64
N GLY A 232 -21.70 -5.56 -3.19
CA GLY A 232 -21.90 -5.95 -1.79
C GLY A 232 -21.26 -7.30 -1.49
N ARG A 233 -20.51 -7.40 -0.38
CA ARG A 233 -19.87 -8.64 0.08
C ARG A 233 -20.08 -8.80 1.58
N HIS A 234 -20.18 -10.06 1.99
CA HIS A 234 -20.27 -10.46 3.39
C HIS A 234 -19.19 -11.52 3.64
N PRO A 235 -18.41 -11.44 4.74
CA PRO A 235 -17.52 -12.52 5.16
C PRO A 235 -18.32 -13.78 5.49
N LEU A 236 -18.45 -14.69 4.52
CA LEU A 236 -19.25 -15.91 4.67
C LEU A 236 -18.68 -16.82 5.76
N VAL A 237 -19.59 -17.50 6.47
CA VAL A 237 -19.26 -18.40 7.57
C VAL A 237 -19.78 -19.79 7.26
N GLN A 238 -18.95 -20.83 7.43
CA GLN A 238 -19.41 -22.23 7.43
C GLN A 238 -19.78 -22.72 8.84
N ASP A 239 -19.17 -22.16 9.89
CA ASP A 239 -19.38 -22.54 11.30
C ASP A 239 -19.72 -21.30 12.17
N ALA A 240 -20.91 -21.30 12.77
CA ALA A 240 -21.45 -20.19 13.56
C ALA A 240 -20.65 -19.85 14.83
N SER A 241 -19.68 -20.66 15.23
CA SER A 241 -18.86 -20.42 16.43
C SER A 241 -17.80 -19.32 16.27
N ASP A 242 -17.48 -18.91 15.04
CA ASP A 242 -16.42 -17.94 14.76
C ASP A 242 -16.79 -16.96 13.63
N ASP A 243 -17.60 -15.94 13.95
CA ASP A 243 -18.07 -14.93 12.98
C ASP A 243 -16.94 -13.94 12.59
N PRO A 244 -16.42 -13.99 11.35
CA PRO A 244 -15.40 -13.08 10.86
C PRO A 244 -15.88 -11.64 10.78
N TRP A 245 -17.17 -11.41 10.50
CA TRP A 245 -17.74 -10.07 10.53
C TRP A 245 -17.67 -9.49 11.94
N ASP A 246 -18.01 -10.29 12.95
CA ASP A 246 -17.99 -9.89 14.35
C ASP A 246 -16.57 -9.52 14.84
N ARG A 247 -15.53 -10.20 14.34
CA ARG A 247 -14.13 -9.80 14.57
C ARG A 247 -13.76 -8.53 13.82
N LEU A 248 -14.05 -8.45 12.53
CA LEU A 248 -13.74 -7.28 11.70
C LEU A 248 -14.39 -6.02 12.26
N ARG A 249 -15.68 -6.07 12.59
CA ARG A 249 -16.41 -4.91 13.14
C ARG A 249 -15.82 -4.47 14.47
N ARG A 250 -15.40 -5.39 15.35
CA ARG A 250 -14.79 -5.04 16.65
C ARG A 250 -13.44 -4.36 16.44
N LEU A 251 -12.61 -4.94 15.58
CA LEU A 251 -11.31 -4.37 15.21
C LEU A 251 -11.48 -2.98 14.59
N CYS A 252 -12.53 -2.79 13.80
CA CYS A 252 -12.83 -1.52 13.14
C CYS A 252 -13.62 -0.53 14.01
N GLY A 253 -14.06 -0.92 15.20
CA GLY A 253 -14.97 -0.11 16.03
C GLY A 253 -16.29 0.24 15.34
N LEU A 254 -16.89 -0.70 14.60
CA LEU A 254 -18.15 -0.56 13.87
C LEU A 254 -19.33 -1.11 14.68
N ALA A 255 -20.50 -0.48 14.49
CA ALA A 255 -21.77 -1.03 14.95
C ALA A 255 -22.12 -2.35 14.24
N ASN A 256 -23.02 -3.15 14.85
CA ASN A 256 -23.50 -4.42 14.27
C ASN A 256 -24.20 -4.25 12.91
N THR A 257 -24.77 -3.07 12.69
CA THR A 257 -25.47 -2.60 11.49
C THR A 257 -24.56 -1.88 10.50
N GLY A 258 -23.27 -1.73 10.83
CA GLY A 258 -22.34 -0.91 10.07
C GLY A 258 -21.84 -1.56 8.79
N ALA A 259 -21.13 -0.76 8.00
CA ALA A 259 -20.50 -1.17 6.76
C ALA A 259 -19.18 -0.41 6.51
N LEU A 260 -18.29 -1.03 5.74
CA LEU A 260 -17.08 -0.44 5.18
C LEU A 260 -17.19 -0.42 3.65
N LEU A 261 -16.90 0.72 3.05
CA LEU A 261 -16.72 0.83 1.60
C LEU A 261 -15.23 0.83 1.29
N VAL A 262 -14.77 -0.22 0.61
CA VAL A 262 -13.37 -0.48 0.31
C VAL A 262 -13.12 -0.26 -1.19
N ARG A 263 -12.02 0.42 -1.51
CA ARG A 263 -11.56 0.69 -2.87
C ARG A 263 -10.93 -0.55 -3.51
N PRO A 264 -10.75 -0.55 -4.85
CA PRO A 264 -10.02 -1.61 -5.54
C PRO A 264 -8.57 -1.81 -5.06
N ASP A 265 -7.93 -0.77 -4.52
CA ASP A 265 -6.58 -0.82 -3.93
C ASP A 265 -6.60 -1.14 -2.42
N GLY A 266 -7.71 -1.68 -1.92
CA GLY A 266 -7.85 -2.18 -0.54
C GLY A 266 -7.95 -1.12 0.55
N HIS A 267 -7.95 0.17 0.21
CA HIS A 267 -8.12 1.24 1.18
C HIS A 267 -9.60 1.52 1.47
N ILE A 268 -9.94 1.79 2.73
CA ILE A 268 -11.28 2.15 3.16
C ILE A 268 -11.57 3.58 2.69
N ALA A 269 -12.51 3.75 1.77
CA ALA A 269 -12.94 5.06 1.30
C ALA A 269 -13.99 5.70 2.19
N TRP A 270 -14.83 4.89 2.85
CA TRP A 270 -15.93 5.37 3.68
C TRP A 270 -16.39 4.28 4.65
N ARG A 271 -17.06 4.69 5.73
CA ARG A 271 -17.71 3.80 6.69
C ARG A 271 -19.01 4.39 7.18
N ALA A 272 -19.92 3.53 7.63
CA ALA A 272 -21.15 3.93 8.30
C ALA A 272 -21.51 2.95 9.41
N ASP A 273 -22.19 3.45 10.45
CA ASP A 273 -22.69 2.60 11.54
C ASP A 273 -24.07 2.01 11.24
N THR A 274 -24.85 2.62 10.34
CA THR A 274 -26.16 2.12 9.90
C THR A 274 -26.42 2.48 8.44
N PRO A 275 -27.34 1.81 7.74
CA PRO A 275 -27.76 2.23 6.40
C PRO A 275 -28.33 3.66 6.34
N ALA A 276 -28.89 4.16 7.44
CA ALA A 276 -29.46 5.50 7.53
C ALA A 276 -28.41 6.59 7.87
N SER A 277 -27.14 6.22 8.06
CA SER A 277 -26.09 7.16 8.44
C SER A 277 -25.61 7.98 7.24
N GLY A 278 -25.93 9.27 7.23
CA GLY A 278 -25.36 10.22 6.26
C GLY A 278 -25.94 10.09 4.84
N PRO A 279 -25.17 10.48 3.81
CA PRO A 279 -25.59 10.35 2.42
C PRO A 279 -25.75 8.88 2.00
N SER A 280 -26.57 8.62 0.97
CA SER A 280 -26.72 7.28 0.42
C SER A 280 -25.38 6.77 -0.14
N LEU A 281 -25.21 5.44 -0.22
CA LEU A 281 -24.03 4.86 -0.87
C LEU A 281 -23.79 5.40 -2.29
N GLY A 282 -24.86 5.62 -3.06
CA GLY A 282 -24.77 6.21 -4.40
C GLY A 282 -24.20 7.63 -4.39
N ASP A 283 -24.64 8.47 -3.44
CA ASP A 283 -24.14 9.85 -3.33
C ASP A 283 -22.69 9.90 -2.81
N THR A 284 -22.36 8.99 -1.90
CA THR A 284 -20.98 8.77 -1.44
C THR A 284 -20.08 8.37 -2.62
N LEU A 285 -20.49 7.41 -3.45
CA LEU A 285 -19.74 6.99 -4.64
C LEU A 285 -19.65 8.10 -5.70
N ALA A 286 -20.71 8.88 -5.90
CA ALA A 286 -20.69 10.02 -6.82
C ALA A 286 -19.63 11.07 -6.40
N THR A 287 -19.50 11.31 -5.10
CA THR A 287 -18.46 12.18 -4.52
C THR A 287 -17.07 11.58 -4.74
N LEU A 288 -16.86 10.34 -4.30
CA LEU A 288 -15.57 9.64 -4.39
C LEU A 288 -15.06 9.50 -5.85
N LEU A 289 -15.97 9.32 -6.80
CA LEU A 289 -15.63 9.14 -8.22
C LEU A 289 -15.60 10.47 -8.99
N ALA A 290 -15.83 11.61 -8.32
CA ALA A 290 -15.99 12.92 -8.95
C ALA A 290 -16.94 12.89 -10.16
N LYS A 291 -18.03 12.12 -10.04
CA LYS A 291 -18.97 11.90 -11.13
C LYS A 291 -20.39 11.96 -10.60
N PRO A 292 -21.15 13.03 -10.89
CA PRO A 292 -22.55 13.09 -10.51
C PRO A 292 -23.33 11.97 -11.21
N SER A 293 -24.30 11.42 -10.50
CA SER A 293 -25.23 10.39 -10.98
C SER A 293 -26.16 10.89 -12.06
#